data_AF-A0A2W4IH96-F1
#
_entry.id   AF-A0A2W4IH96-F1
#
_cell.length_a   1.000
_cell.length_b   1.000
_cell.length_c   1.000
_cell.angle_alpha   90.00
_cell.angle_beta   90.00
_cell.angle_gamma   90.00
#
_symmetry.space_group_name_H-M   'P 1'
#
loop_
_entity.id
_entity.type
_entity.pdbx_description
1 polymer ?
#
loop_
_entity_poly.entity_id
_entity_poly.type
_entity_poly.pdbx_seq_one_letter_code
_entity_poly.pdbx_strand_id
1 'polypeptide(L)'
;MFKINSDIIRSSYIGFELKKIIEKSGKTITSVAENMGISQPALSRVLNGKVGGSDNFFMKVGNAIPITETEIKKIFKEADKKEFEYKYGEELGMKSLIIEDNGQEPITTVEEAEKVLFKMNGIKPTEEALRSVRLAIDMIKFDQNKNK
;
A
#
# COMPACT_ATOMS: atom_id res chain seq x y z
N MET A 1 -24.18 2.34 8.41
CA MET A 1 -22.85 1.78 8.10
C MET A 1 -21.98 2.94 7.63
N PHE A 2 -20.99 3.37 8.41
CA PHE A 2 -20.10 4.47 8.02
C PHE A 2 -19.24 3.98 6.85
N LYS A 3 -19.47 4.51 5.64
CA LYS A 3 -18.57 4.30 4.49
C LYS A 3 -17.29 5.06 4.77
N ILE A 4 -16.31 4.40 5.37
CA ILE A 4 -14.95 4.91 5.44
C ILE A 4 -14.38 4.87 4.02
N ASN A 5 -13.76 5.96 3.62
CA ASN A 5 -13.16 6.10 2.31
C ASN A 5 -11.80 5.40 2.30
N SER A 6 -11.69 4.24 1.66
CA SER A 6 -10.46 3.44 1.58
C SER A 6 -9.27 4.21 1.00
N ASP A 7 -9.54 5.15 0.09
CA ASP A 7 -8.51 6.00 -0.51
C ASP A 7 -7.86 6.89 0.56
N ILE A 8 -8.61 7.22 1.63
CA ILE A 8 -8.06 7.92 2.80
C ILE A 8 -7.13 7.00 3.59
N ILE A 9 -7.38 5.69 3.68
CA ILE A 9 -6.47 4.76 4.38
C ILE A 9 -5.12 4.71 3.67
N ARG A 10 -5.13 4.47 2.36
CA ARG A 10 -3.92 4.46 1.52
C ARG A 10 -3.18 5.80 1.61
N SER A 11 -3.89 6.89 1.33
CA SER A 11 -3.35 8.25 1.37
C SER A 11 -2.77 8.60 2.74
N SER A 12 -3.46 8.23 3.83
CA SER A 12 -2.99 8.50 5.19
C SER A 12 -1.68 7.79 5.48
N TYR A 13 -1.56 6.52 5.08
CA TYR A 13 -0.34 5.77 5.28
C TYR A 13 0.85 6.41 4.56
N ILE A 14 0.68 6.74 3.27
CA ILE A 14 1.72 7.42 2.48
C ILE A 14 2.10 8.75 3.15
N GLY A 15 1.09 9.55 3.52
CA GLY A 15 1.30 10.84 4.20
C GLY A 15 2.10 10.72 5.49
N PHE A 16 1.78 9.74 6.33
CA PHE A 16 2.49 9.53 7.60
C PHE A 16 3.94 9.09 7.41
N GLU A 17 4.23 8.21 6.45
CA GLU A 17 5.61 7.77 6.19
C GLU A 17 6.45 8.93 5.61
N LEU A 18 5.91 9.71 4.68
CA LEU A 18 6.59 10.89 4.17
C LEU A 18 6.83 11.95 5.27
N LYS A 19 5.87 12.13 6.18
CA LYS A 19 6.03 13.03 7.34
C LYS A 19 7.21 12.61 8.23
N LYS A 20 7.34 11.31 8.53
CA LYS A 20 8.48 10.79 9.32
C LYS A 20 9.82 11.07 8.63
N ILE A 21 9.88 10.97 7.30
CA ILE A 21 11.10 11.24 6.54
C ILE A 21 11.44 12.73 6.59
N ILE A 22 10.44 13.61 6.47
CA ILE A 22 10.60 15.07 6.64
C ILE A 22 11.21 15.36 8.01
N GLU A 23 10.61 14.84 9.07
CA GLU A 23 11.06 15.05 10.46
C GLU A 23 12.50 14.54 10.67
N LYS A 24 12.83 13.34 10.17
CA LYS A 24 14.18 12.76 10.25
C LYS A 24 15.22 13.53 9.45
N SER A 25 14.81 14.17 8.35
CA SER A 25 15.70 14.97 7.50
C SER A 25 16.04 16.35 8.08
N GLY A 26 15.43 16.74 9.20
CA GLY A 26 15.58 18.08 9.77
C GLY A 26 14.87 19.19 8.97
N LYS A 27 14.09 18.83 7.95
CA LYS A 27 13.25 19.78 7.19
C LYS A 27 11.94 20.05 7.93
N THR A 28 11.38 21.23 7.74
CA THR A 28 10.06 21.58 8.25
C THR A 28 9.00 21.31 7.18
N ILE A 29 7.76 21.04 7.60
CA ILE A 29 6.63 20.93 6.65
C ILE A 29 6.48 22.23 5.85
N THR A 30 6.77 23.38 6.47
CA THR A 30 6.76 24.70 5.80
C THR A 30 7.74 24.75 4.64
N SER A 31 9.00 24.38 4.83
CA SER A 31 10.01 24.47 3.76
C SER A 31 9.74 23.48 2.63
N VAL A 32 9.16 22.32 2.93
CA VAL A 32 8.70 21.37 1.89
C VAL A 32 7.52 21.95 1.10
N ALA A 33 6.55 22.57 1.78
CA ALA A 33 5.39 23.19 1.12
C ALA A 33 5.80 24.35 0.20
N GLU A 34 6.75 25.18 0.64
CA GLU A 34 7.33 26.27 -0.15
C GLU A 34 7.99 25.74 -1.43
N ASN A 35 8.83 24.70 -1.32
CA ASN A 35 9.46 24.06 -2.48
C ASN A 35 8.44 23.49 -3.48
N MET A 36 7.27 23.09 -2.99
CA MET A 36 6.17 22.57 -3.82
C MET A 36 5.25 23.67 -4.36
N GLY A 37 5.40 24.93 -3.93
CA GLY A 37 4.51 26.03 -4.28
C GLY A 37 3.09 25.87 -3.75
N ILE A 38 2.91 25.18 -2.62
CA ILE A 38 1.60 24.96 -1.99
C ILE A 38 1.57 25.55 -0.58
N SER A 39 0.37 25.74 -0.03
CA SER A 39 0.24 26.21 1.35
C SER A 39 0.63 25.12 2.35
N GLN A 40 1.36 25.52 3.41
CA GLN A 40 1.73 24.62 4.50
C GLN A 40 0.52 23.89 5.12
N PRO A 41 -0.65 24.55 5.35
CA PRO A 41 -1.83 23.86 5.84
C PRO A 41 -2.35 22.78 4.89
N ALA A 42 -2.28 22.99 3.57
CA ALA A 42 -2.69 21.99 2.59
C ALA A 42 -1.81 20.74 2.67
N LEU A 43 -0.48 20.92 2.69
CA LEU A 43 0.46 19.82 2.86
C LEU A 43 0.22 19.08 4.18
N SER A 44 0.11 19.82 5.28
CA SER A 44 -0.13 19.24 6.61
C SER A 44 -1.39 18.40 6.68
N ARG A 45 -2.49 18.85 6.06
CA ARG A 45 -3.75 18.08 6.05
C ARG A 45 -3.60 16.74 5.33
N VAL A 46 -2.87 16.70 4.21
CA VAL A 46 -2.60 15.45 3.48
C VAL A 46 -1.67 14.53 4.28
N LEU A 47 -0.55 15.06 4.78
CA LEU A 47 0.44 14.28 5.54
C LEU A 47 -0.11 13.70 6.85
N ASN A 48 -1.14 14.31 7.43
CA ASN A 48 -1.80 13.82 8.63
C ASN A 48 -3.08 13.01 8.34
N GLY A 49 -3.33 12.62 7.08
CA GLY A 49 -4.48 11.79 6.71
C GLY A 49 -5.84 12.46 6.89
N LYS A 50 -5.90 13.80 6.97
CA LYS A 50 -7.16 14.55 7.13
C LYS A 50 -7.91 14.72 5.80
N VAL A 51 -7.20 14.63 4.69
CA VAL A 51 -7.72 14.66 3.32
C VAL A 51 -6.90 13.71 2.45
N GLY A 52 -7.53 13.17 1.41
CA GLY A 52 -6.84 12.35 0.41
C GLY A 52 -5.86 13.18 -0.42
N GLY A 53 -4.68 12.62 -0.67
CA GLY A 53 -3.71 13.09 -1.66
C GLY A 53 -3.69 12.16 -2.87
N SER A 54 -3.40 12.71 -4.05
CA SER A 54 -3.18 11.91 -5.26
C SER A 54 -1.74 11.39 -5.34
N ASP A 55 -1.51 10.37 -6.14
CA ASP A 55 -0.16 9.82 -6.37
C ASP A 55 0.81 10.88 -6.87
N ASN A 56 0.37 11.73 -7.81
CA ASN A 56 1.17 12.85 -8.30
C ASN A 56 1.51 13.86 -7.18
N PHE A 57 0.59 14.08 -6.25
CA PHE A 57 0.86 14.93 -5.08
C PHE A 57 1.98 14.31 -4.23
N PHE A 58 1.89 13.02 -3.91
CA PHE A 58 2.90 12.32 -3.10
C PHE A 58 4.26 12.22 -3.80
N MET A 59 4.28 12.03 -5.12
CA MET A 59 5.52 12.07 -5.89
C MET A 59 6.20 13.44 -5.81
N LYS A 60 5.43 14.54 -5.87
CA LYS A 60 5.97 15.89 -5.66
C LYS A 60 6.53 16.08 -4.24
N VAL A 61 5.87 15.53 -3.22
CA VAL A 61 6.42 15.53 -1.86
C VAL A 61 7.73 14.76 -1.82
N GLY A 62 7.77 13.56 -2.44
CA GLY A 62 8.97 12.75 -2.56
C GLY A 62 10.14 13.49 -3.19
N ASN A 63 9.90 14.23 -4.28
CA ASN A 63 10.93 15.04 -4.94
C ASN A 63 11.43 16.23 -4.10
N ALA A 64 10.67 16.66 -3.09
CA ALA A 64 11.02 17.80 -2.23
C ALA A 64 11.78 17.38 -0.95
N ILE A 65 11.96 16.09 -0.72
CA ILE A 65 12.57 15.50 0.49
C ILE A 65 13.70 14.53 0.09
N PRO A 66 14.66 14.23 0.99
CA PRO A 66 15.72 13.28 0.68
C PRO A 66 15.20 11.84 0.78
N ILE A 67 14.50 11.37 -0.25
CA ILE A 67 14.00 10.00 -0.39
C ILE A 67 14.41 9.45 -1.76
N THR A 68 14.74 8.17 -1.81
CA THR A 68 15.05 7.46 -3.05
C THR A 68 13.79 6.95 -3.74
N GLU A 69 13.88 6.70 -5.06
CA GLU A 69 12.80 6.09 -5.83
C GLU A 69 12.37 4.72 -5.26
N THR A 70 13.34 3.95 -4.76
CA THR A 70 13.08 2.63 -4.15
C THR A 70 12.28 2.77 -2.85
N GLU A 71 12.59 3.75 -2.01
CA GLU A 71 11.88 4.00 -0.76
C GLU A 71 10.45 4.48 -1.00
N ILE A 72 10.22 5.41 -1.94
CA ILE A 72 8.86 5.86 -2.26
C ILE A 72 8.02 4.72 -2.85
N LYS A 73 8.58 3.89 -3.75
CA LYS A 73 7.90 2.69 -4.26
C LYS A 73 7.53 1.72 -3.13
N LYS A 74 8.41 1.53 -2.13
CA LYS A 74 8.11 0.70 -0.96
C LYS A 74 6.95 1.26 -0.15
N ILE A 75 6.91 2.57 0.10
CA ILE A 75 5.80 3.23 0.81
C ILE A 75 4.48 3.00 0.08
N PHE A 76 4.45 3.17 -1.24
CA PHE A 76 3.25 2.93 -2.05
C PHE A 76 2.80 1.47 -2.00
N LYS A 77 3.73 0.51 -2.16
CA LYS A 77 3.44 -0.93 -2.04
C LYS A 77 2.79 -1.28 -0.69
N GLU A 78 3.33 -0.77 0.41
CA GLU A 78 2.76 -0.99 1.75
C GLU A 78 1.43 -0.26 1.95
N ALA A 79 1.23 0.89 1.32
CA ALA A 79 -0.04 1.61 1.33
C ALA A 79 -1.15 0.83 0.62
N ASP A 80 -0.84 0.28 -0.56
CA ASP A 80 -1.75 -0.55 -1.34
C ASP A 80 -2.13 -1.82 -0.55
N LYS A 81 -1.15 -2.45 0.12
CA LYS A 81 -1.38 -3.60 1.01
C LYS A 81 -2.35 -3.25 2.13
N LYS A 82 -2.14 -2.13 2.82
CA LYS A 82 -3.04 -1.70 3.91
C LYS A 82 -4.44 -1.38 3.43
N GLU A 83 -4.55 -0.76 2.26
CA GLU A 83 -5.85 -0.50 1.65
C GLU A 83 -6.58 -1.80 1.32
N PHE A 84 -5.85 -2.77 0.77
CA PHE A 84 -6.38 -4.09 0.45
C PHE A 84 -6.84 -4.84 1.72
N GLU A 85 -6.00 -4.90 2.75
CA GLU A 85 -6.34 -5.48 4.06
C GLU A 85 -7.56 -4.79 4.67
N TYR A 86 -7.67 -3.47 4.52
CA TYR A 86 -8.82 -2.73 5.01
C TYR A 86 -10.11 -3.04 4.23
N LYS A 87 -10.03 -3.15 2.90
CA LYS A 87 -11.19 -3.45 2.03
C LYS A 87 -11.68 -4.88 2.16
N TYR A 88 -10.75 -5.84 2.25
CA TYR A 88 -11.05 -7.26 2.04
C TYR A 88 -10.51 -8.18 3.13
N GLY A 89 -9.81 -7.66 4.15
CA GLY A 89 -9.13 -8.49 5.15
C GLY A 89 -10.07 -9.37 5.99
N GLU A 90 -11.29 -8.90 6.27
CA GLU A 90 -12.32 -9.70 6.95
C GLU A 90 -12.99 -10.70 6.00
N GLU A 91 -13.31 -10.31 4.76
CA GLU A 91 -14.00 -11.16 3.77
C GLU A 91 -13.11 -12.28 3.22
N LEU A 92 -11.82 -12.01 3.04
CA LEU A 92 -10.85 -13.00 2.55
C LEU A 92 -10.25 -13.85 3.66
N GLY A 93 -10.61 -13.59 4.93
CA GLY A 93 -10.01 -14.26 6.07
C GLY A 93 -8.49 -14.17 6.07
N MET A 94 -7.86 -13.09 5.58
CA MET A 94 -6.40 -13.02 5.42
C MET A 94 -5.59 -13.21 6.72
N LYS A 95 -6.24 -13.16 7.89
CA LYS A 95 -5.65 -13.65 9.14
C LYS A 95 -5.25 -15.14 9.08
N SER A 96 -5.89 -15.98 8.28
CA SER A 96 -5.54 -17.40 8.12
C SER A 96 -4.53 -17.68 7.00
N LEU A 97 -4.36 -16.79 6.01
CA LEU A 97 -3.33 -16.96 4.96
C LEU A 97 -1.91 -16.58 5.43
N ILE A 98 -1.80 -15.83 6.54
CA ILE A 98 -0.53 -15.48 7.19
C ILE A 98 -0.18 -16.52 8.28
N ILE A 99 -1.13 -17.37 8.69
CA ILE A 99 -0.93 -18.42 9.69
C ILE A 99 -1.11 -19.78 9.03
N GLU A 100 -0.24 -20.14 8.09
CA GLU A 100 0.14 -21.54 7.89
C GLU A 100 1.63 -21.58 7.53
N ASP A 101 2.44 -21.33 8.55
CA ASP A 101 3.76 -21.94 8.74
C ASP A 101 3.60 -23.46 9.02
N ASN A 102 2.67 -24.13 8.30
CA ASN A 102 2.31 -25.55 8.45
C ASN A 102 2.99 -26.41 7.37
N GLY A 103 4.11 -25.93 6.79
CA GLY A 103 4.95 -26.74 5.91
C GLY A 103 4.31 -27.14 4.57
N GLN A 104 3.28 -26.42 4.10
CA GLN A 104 2.84 -26.55 2.71
C GLN A 104 3.71 -25.66 1.80
N GLU A 105 4.17 -26.26 0.70
CA GLU A 105 5.02 -25.56 -0.28
C GLU A 105 4.34 -24.27 -0.77
N PRO A 106 5.10 -23.18 -0.95
CA PRO A 106 4.55 -21.91 -1.42
C PRO A 106 3.85 -22.12 -2.76
N ILE A 107 2.62 -21.59 -2.87
CA ILE A 107 1.85 -21.62 -4.11
C ILE A 107 2.67 -20.95 -5.22
N THR A 108 3.07 -21.72 -6.23
CA THR A 108 4.09 -21.26 -7.21
C THR A 108 3.49 -20.50 -8.40
N THR A 109 2.20 -20.71 -8.67
CA THR A 109 1.53 -20.16 -9.85
C THR A 109 0.19 -19.47 -9.55
N VAL A 110 -0.16 -18.51 -10.41
CA VAL A 110 -1.42 -17.75 -10.40
C VAL A 110 -2.63 -18.67 -10.46
N GLU A 111 -2.56 -19.69 -11.32
CA GLU A 111 -3.66 -20.65 -11.51
C GLU A 111 -3.91 -21.51 -10.28
N GLU A 112 -2.88 -21.82 -9.48
CA GLU A 112 -3.01 -22.57 -8.24
C GLU A 112 -3.61 -21.71 -7.12
N ALA A 113 -3.17 -20.46 -6.99
CA ALA A 113 -3.76 -19.52 -6.04
C ALA A 113 -5.23 -19.23 -6.37
N GLU A 114 -5.54 -19.01 -7.65
CA GLU A 114 -6.91 -18.85 -8.13
C GLU A 114 -7.76 -20.10 -7.86
N LYS A 115 -7.22 -21.31 -8.07
CA LYS A 115 -7.91 -22.56 -7.74
C LYS A 115 -8.17 -22.73 -6.25
N VAL A 116 -7.21 -22.41 -5.38
CA VAL A 116 -7.44 -22.52 -3.93
C VAL A 116 -8.47 -21.49 -3.46
N LEU A 117 -8.30 -20.23 -3.88
CA LEU A 117 -9.14 -19.11 -3.40
C LEU A 117 -10.58 -19.16 -3.91
N PHE A 118 -10.80 -19.49 -5.20
CA PHE A 118 -12.12 -19.38 -5.81
C PHE A 118 -12.90 -20.70 -5.83
N LYS A 119 -12.20 -21.84 -5.87
CA LYS A 119 -12.84 -23.17 -5.86
C LYS A 119 -13.32 -23.57 -4.46
N MET A 120 -12.68 -23.09 -3.39
CA MET A 120 -13.14 -23.28 -2.00
C MET A 120 -14.44 -22.52 -1.70
N ASN A 121 -14.66 -21.37 -2.34
CA ASN A 121 -15.82 -20.51 -2.06
C ASN A 121 -16.96 -20.64 -3.08
N GLY A 122 -16.78 -21.38 -4.18
CA GLY A 122 -17.79 -21.52 -5.23
C GLY A 122 -18.10 -20.21 -5.98
N ILE A 123 -17.27 -19.18 -5.79
CA ILE A 123 -17.44 -17.85 -6.36
C ILE A 123 -16.68 -17.78 -7.68
N LYS A 124 -17.37 -17.36 -8.75
CA LYS A 124 -16.72 -17.08 -10.03
C LYS A 124 -15.93 -15.76 -9.88
N PRO A 125 -14.61 -15.76 -10.06
CA PRO A 125 -13.80 -14.57 -9.83
C PRO A 125 -14.11 -13.46 -10.85
N THR A 126 -14.08 -12.21 -10.39
CA THR A 126 -14.07 -11.03 -11.26
C THR A 126 -12.66 -10.78 -11.79
N GLU A 127 -12.53 -10.13 -12.95
CA GLU A 127 -11.23 -9.74 -13.54
C GLU A 127 -10.35 -8.93 -12.58
N GLU A 128 -10.98 -8.10 -11.75
CA GLU A 128 -10.29 -7.28 -10.75
C GLU A 128 -9.71 -8.12 -9.59
N ALA A 129 -10.45 -9.14 -9.15
CA ALA A 129 -9.95 -10.10 -8.16
C ALA A 129 -8.77 -10.91 -8.71
N LEU A 130 -8.84 -11.36 -9.97
CA LEU A 130 -7.75 -12.08 -10.65
C LEU A 130 -6.47 -11.23 -10.75
N ARG A 131 -6.61 -9.95 -11.13
CA ARG A 131 -5.48 -9.01 -11.15
C ARG A 131 -4.84 -8.82 -9.78
N SER A 132 -5.66 -8.80 -8.72
CA SER A 132 -5.18 -8.61 -7.36
C SER A 132 -4.40 -9.82 -6.83
N VAL A 133 -4.88 -11.04 -7.15
CA VAL A 133 -4.16 -12.29 -6.84
C VAL A 133 -2.82 -12.35 -7.58
N ARG A 134 -2.79 -11.94 -8.85
CA ARG A 134 -1.55 -11.85 -9.63
C ARG A 134 -0.53 -10.91 -9.00
N LEU A 135 -0.98 -9.72 -8.58
CA LEU A 135 -0.14 -8.74 -7.89
C LEU A 135 0.48 -9.32 -6.60
N ALA A 136 -0.32 -10.01 -5.79
CA ALA A 136 0.15 -10.63 -4.55
C ALA A 136 1.22 -11.70 -4.80
N ILE A 137 1.08 -12.49 -5.87
CA ILE A 137 2.05 -13.54 -6.24
C ILE A 137 3.35 -12.92 -6.75
N ASP A 138 3.26 -11.88 -7.58
CA ASP A 138 4.44 -11.15 -8.05
C ASP A 138 5.21 -10.53 -6.88
N MET A 139 4.50 -10.04 -5.85
CA MET A 139 5.10 -9.52 -4.63
C MET A 139 5.82 -10.61 -3.83
N ILE A 140 5.24 -11.82 -3.71
CA ILE A 140 5.87 -12.95 -3.01
C ILE A 140 7.14 -13.40 -3.75
N LYS A 141 7.08 -13.53 -5.08
CA LYS A 141 8.25 -13.91 -5.90
C LYS A 141 9.38 -12.91 -5.80
N PHE A 142 9.06 -11.62 -5.75
CA PHE A 142 10.05 -10.56 -5.58
C PHE A 142 10.76 -10.64 -4.21
N ASP A 143 10.02 -10.90 -3.13
CA ASP A 143 10.60 -10.99 -1.79
C ASP A 143 11.41 -12.28 -1.59
N GLN A 144 11.03 -13.39 -2.23
CA GLN A 144 11.83 -14.62 -2.25
C GLN A 144 13.16 -14.48 -2.99
N ASN A 145 13.21 -13.67 -4.06
CA ASN A 145 14.44 -13.38 -4.79
C ASN A 145 15.39 -12.41 -4.07
N LYS A 146 14.93 -11.70 -3.03
CA LYS A 146 15.79 -10.88 -2.16
C LYS A 146 16.47 -11.65 -1.03
N ASN A 147 15.95 -12.84 -0.71
CA ASN A 147 16.44 -13.71 0.36
C ASN A 147 17.33 -14.86 -0.15
N LYS A 148 17.76 -14.80 -1.42
CA LYS A 148 18.80 -15.65 -2.03
C LYS A 148 20.00 -14.79 -2.37
#